data_AF-A0A2V8BMK9-F1
#
_entry.id   AF-A0A2V8BMK9-F1
#
_cell.length_a   1.000
_cell.length_b   1.000
_cell.length_c   1.000
_cell.angle_alpha   90.00
_cell.angle_beta   90.00
_cell.angle_gamma   90.00
#
_symmetry.space_group_name_H-M   'P 1'
#
loop_
_entity.id
_entity.type
_entity.pdbx_description
1 polymer ?
#
loop_
_entity_poly.entity_id
_entity_poly.type
_entity_poly.pdbx_seq_one_letter_code
_entity_poly.pdbx_strand_id
1 'polypeptide(L)'
;MFVGLLKELRATPLGVAVDHGIGLQLAAVPGGYQSGFSGSTYYRALLEGVASLPGVQSSALSHPFPLGGALSAVRTGVVGSDREIDVEQVLVTDSIFATMQIPFVLGASFDRGDDPNGARTGVVSESVARALFGSASPIGRSIHVGVNPLNQAVRIVGVVRDARIKGVRQENPSVVYLNYWQSDNAAQGYPSLVVRTDGDPAQLALALEAVVRKAGREYPVGIRTLTDMVDMSLTAERLLALLSTAFALLGLTIAAIGVYGLLSFSVAQRTGEIGIRMALGANRQQIVWLVLQDMLTLVAIGIVVGAPAAWAAQKTAARLVYGVGSFGIASIGIAVALLFVVAGAAVWFPVRRAAAVD
;
A
#
# COMPACT_ATOMS: atom_id res chain seq x y z
N MET A 1 9.11 8.55 -12.43
CA MET A 1 7.67 8.23 -12.51
C MET A 1 7.22 7.40 -11.29
N PHE A 2 7.76 6.20 -11.06
CA PHE A 2 7.49 5.41 -9.84
C PHE A 2 8.06 6.00 -8.54
N VAL A 3 9.18 6.74 -8.60
CA VAL A 3 9.74 7.48 -7.45
C VAL A 3 8.79 8.58 -6.94
N GLY A 4 7.97 9.15 -7.84
CA GLY A 4 6.91 10.10 -7.48
C GLY A 4 5.77 9.40 -6.76
N LEU A 5 5.30 8.26 -7.29
CA LEU A 5 4.29 7.40 -6.66
C LEU A 5 4.71 6.93 -5.25
N LEU A 6 5.99 6.59 -5.05
CA LEU A 6 6.54 6.22 -3.73
C LEU A 6 6.54 7.39 -2.73
N LYS A 7 6.78 8.63 -3.19
CA LYS A 7 6.64 9.83 -2.35
C LYS A 7 5.17 10.10 -2.01
N GLU A 8 4.27 9.90 -2.97
CA GLU A 8 2.83 10.13 -2.82
C GLU A 8 2.14 9.07 -1.93
N LEU A 9 2.58 7.82 -2.02
CA LEU A 9 2.18 6.73 -1.12
C LEU A 9 2.63 6.97 0.33
N ARG A 10 3.83 7.54 0.53
CA ARG A 10 4.31 7.92 1.87
C ARG A 10 3.59 9.14 2.46
N ALA A 11 3.05 10.01 1.58
CA ALA A 11 2.31 11.21 1.97
C ALA A 11 0.80 10.96 2.16
N THR A 12 0.30 9.78 1.77
CA THR A 12 -1.12 9.46 1.96
C THR A 12 -1.39 9.24 3.44
N PRO A 13 -2.29 10.01 4.07
CA PRO A 13 -2.56 9.88 5.50
C PRO A 13 -3.12 8.49 5.79
N LEU A 14 -2.38 7.71 6.59
CA LEU A 14 -2.79 6.35 6.97
C LEU A 14 -3.98 6.33 7.95
N GLY A 15 -4.35 7.48 8.52
CA GLY A 15 -5.34 7.57 9.59
C GLY A 15 -4.86 7.00 10.94
N VAL A 16 -3.59 6.59 11.00
CA VAL A 16 -2.87 6.16 12.21
C VAL A 16 -1.55 6.91 12.32
N ALA A 17 -1.14 7.23 13.54
CA ALA A 17 0.17 7.82 13.80
C ALA A 17 1.22 6.72 13.93
N VAL A 18 2.21 6.73 13.03
CA VAL A 18 3.32 5.77 13.04
C VAL A 18 4.57 6.31 13.76
N ASP A 19 4.69 7.63 13.87
CA ASP A 19 5.79 8.28 14.58
C ASP A 19 5.75 7.90 16.06
N HIS A 20 6.93 7.76 16.69
CA HIS A 20 7.08 7.41 18.11
C HIS A 20 6.35 6.11 18.54
N GLY A 21 6.02 5.24 17.59
CA GLY A 21 5.44 3.93 17.85
C GLY A 21 6.47 2.82 17.71
N ILE A 22 6.43 1.85 18.61
CA ILE A 22 7.13 0.57 18.50
C ILE A 22 6.12 -0.56 18.64
N GLY A 23 6.32 -1.64 17.90
CA GLY A 23 5.55 -2.85 18.10
C GLY A 23 6.40 -4.10 18.04
N LEU A 24 5.87 -5.14 18.66
CA LEU A 24 6.47 -6.46 18.73
C LEU A 24 5.37 -7.53 18.69
N GLN A 25 5.66 -8.63 18.02
CA GLN A 25 4.80 -9.79 18.06
C GLN A 25 5.14 -10.61 19.30
N LEU A 26 4.15 -11.08 20.02
CA LEU A 26 4.37 -12.00 21.14
C LEU A 26 4.34 -13.42 20.59
N ALA A 27 5.19 -14.30 21.10
CA ALA A 27 5.15 -15.73 20.78
C ALA A 27 5.22 -16.53 22.08
N ALA A 28 4.36 -17.53 22.23
CA ALA A 28 4.37 -18.34 23.46
C ALA A 28 5.65 -19.16 23.57
N VAL A 29 6.15 -19.25 24.79
CA VAL A 29 7.16 -20.27 25.14
C VAL A 29 6.52 -21.67 25.08
N PRO A 30 7.28 -22.75 24.84
CA PRO A 30 6.75 -24.10 24.90
C PRO A 30 6.02 -24.36 26.23
N GLY A 31 4.72 -24.69 26.16
CA GLY A 31 3.87 -24.89 27.34
C GLY A 31 3.37 -23.61 28.03
N GLY A 32 3.66 -22.41 27.51
CA GLY A 32 3.34 -21.12 28.15
C GLY A 32 1.84 -20.84 28.37
N TYR A 33 0.97 -21.48 27.58
CA TYR A 33 -0.49 -21.39 27.71
C TYR A 33 -1.13 -22.63 28.34
N GLN A 34 -0.34 -23.57 28.87
CA GLN A 34 -0.89 -24.69 29.65
C GLN A 34 -1.31 -24.22 31.06
N SER A 35 -2.16 -25.03 31.72
CA SER A 35 -2.50 -24.94 33.15
C SER A 35 -3.00 -23.57 33.64
N GLY A 36 -4.30 -23.31 33.49
CA GLY A 36 -4.95 -22.14 34.11
C GLY A 36 -4.52 -20.78 33.52
N PHE A 37 -4.05 -20.75 32.27
CA PHE A 37 -3.76 -19.50 31.57
C PHE A 37 -5.04 -18.67 31.37
N SER A 38 -5.09 -17.51 32.03
CA SER A 38 -6.09 -16.48 31.78
C SER A 38 -5.42 -15.35 31.01
N GLY A 39 -5.70 -15.27 29.70
CA GLY A 39 -5.16 -14.22 28.85
C GLY A 39 -5.52 -12.83 29.37
N SER A 40 -6.77 -12.62 29.82
CA SER A 40 -7.19 -11.34 30.40
C SER A 40 -6.33 -10.92 31.61
N THR A 41 -6.07 -11.83 32.54
CA THR A 41 -5.23 -11.54 33.72
C THR A 41 -3.78 -11.29 33.32
N TYR A 42 -3.22 -12.14 32.47
CA TYR A 42 -1.83 -12.05 32.04
C TYR A 42 -1.56 -10.77 31.25
N TYR A 43 -2.39 -10.45 30.26
CA TYR A 43 -2.20 -9.29 29.40
C TYR A 43 -2.48 -7.97 30.12
N ARG A 44 -3.35 -7.94 31.13
CA ARG A 44 -3.47 -6.77 32.02
C ARG A 44 -2.17 -6.50 32.76
N ALA A 45 -1.60 -7.52 33.40
CA ALA A 45 -0.32 -7.39 34.11
C ALA A 45 0.83 -7.02 33.17
N LEU A 46 0.86 -7.58 31.96
CA LEU A 46 1.85 -7.23 30.94
C LEU A 46 1.73 -5.76 30.52
N LEU A 47 0.51 -5.28 30.21
CA LEU A 47 0.28 -3.89 29.83
C LEU A 47 0.60 -2.91 30.97
N GLU A 48 0.31 -3.25 32.22
CA GLU A 48 0.70 -2.48 33.40
C GLU A 48 2.23 -2.42 33.55
N GLY A 49 2.92 -3.54 33.36
CA GLY A 49 4.39 -3.58 33.37
C GLY A 49 5.00 -2.69 32.29
N VAL A 50 4.43 -2.72 31.08
CA VAL A 50 4.87 -1.85 29.97
C VAL A 50 4.58 -0.38 30.26
N ALA A 51 3.40 -0.07 30.80
CA ALA A 51 3.02 1.31 31.15
C ALA A 51 3.90 1.92 32.26
N SER A 52 4.56 1.09 33.08
CA SER A 52 5.51 1.55 34.10
C SER A 52 6.89 1.94 33.58
N LEU A 53 7.19 1.67 32.29
CA LEU A 53 8.48 2.03 31.69
C LEU A 53 8.58 3.54 31.46
N PRO A 54 9.73 4.18 31.77
CA PRO A 54 9.93 5.60 31.49
C PRO A 54 9.76 5.94 30.01
N GLY A 55 9.02 7.01 29.72
CA GLY A 55 8.77 7.49 28.36
C GLY A 55 7.62 6.78 27.64
N VAL A 56 7.03 5.71 28.19
CA VAL A 56 5.83 5.09 27.61
C VAL A 56 4.61 5.97 27.90
N GLN A 57 3.93 6.40 26.83
CA GLN A 57 2.67 7.13 26.94
C GLN A 57 1.47 6.20 27.01
N SER A 58 1.45 5.19 26.14
CA SER A 58 0.36 4.23 26.07
C SER A 58 0.82 2.93 25.44
N SER A 59 0.17 1.84 25.80
CA SER A 59 0.41 0.50 25.25
C SER A 59 -0.90 -0.21 25.02
N ALA A 60 -0.97 -1.01 23.96
CA ALA A 60 -2.17 -1.76 23.60
C ALA A 60 -1.78 -3.06 22.89
N LEU A 61 -2.65 -4.06 23.01
CA LEU A 61 -2.59 -5.28 22.22
C LEU A 61 -3.53 -5.21 21.02
N SER A 62 -3.12 -5.84 19.92
CA SER A 62 -3.97 -6.16 18.79
C SER A 62 -3.73 -7.56 18.24
N HIS A 63 -4.73 -8.13 17.58
CA HIS A 63 -4.57 -9.30 16.73
C HIS A 63 -5.44 -9.18 15.46
N PRO A 64 -4.85 -9.29 14.26
CA PRO A 64 -3.42 -9.46 13.99
C PRO A 64 -2.62 -8.15 14.20
N PHE A 65 -1.31 -8.20 13.93
CA PHE A 65 -0.40 -7.06 14.05
C PHE A 65 -0.82 -5.89 13.13
N PRO A 66 -0.92 -4.64 13.61
CA PRO A 66 -1.30 -3.50 12.77
C PRO A 66 -0.16 -3.14 11.81
N LEU A 67 -0.46 -2.84 10.54
CA LEU A 67 0.51 -2.45 9.51
C LEU A 67 1.41 -3.58 8.97
N GLY A 68 1.02 -4.85 9.17
CA GLY A 68 1.77 -5.97 8.59
C GLY A 68 1.14 -7.36 8.74
N GLY A 69 0.10 -7.50 9.59
CA GLY A 69 -0.62 -8.76 9.74
C GLY A 69 -1.44 -9.15 8.50
N ALA A 70 -1.54 -10.45 8.24
CA ALA A 70 -2.48 -10.98 7.28
C ALA A 70 -3.90 -10.82 7.83
N LEU A 71 -4.56 -9.71 7.49
CA LEU A 71 -5.99 -9.56 7.70
C LEU A 71 -6.73 -10.35 6.61
N SER A 72 -7.76 -11.09 7.02
CA SER A 72 -8.70 -11.72 6.10
C SER A 72 -10.00 -10.95 6.16
N ALA A 73 -10.44 -10.45 5.00
CA ALA A 73 -11.72 -9.80 4.90
C ALA A 73 -12.82 -10.80 5.29
N VAL A 74 -13.72 -10.37 6.14
CA VAL A 74 -14.89 -11.13 6.57
C VAL A 74 -16.15 -10.39 6.19
N ARG A 75 -17.19 -11.14 5.88
CA ARG A 75 -18.51 -10.56 5.67
C ARG A 75 -19.10 -10.10 6.98
N THR A 76 -19.59 -8.88 6.99
CA THR A 76 -20.20 -8.25 8.15
C THR A 76 -21.46 -7.53 7.74
N GLY A 77 -22.53 -7.73 8.50
CA GLY A 77 -23.84 -7.17 8.22
C GLY A 77 -24.62 -6.85 9.49
N VAL A 78 -25.72 -6.13 9.32
CA VAL A 78 -26.61 -5.78 10.43
C VAL A 78 -27.47 -6.99 10.78
N VAL A 79 -27.57 -7.35 12.06
CA VAL A 79 -28.41 -8.48 12.49
C VAL A 79 -29.86 -8.22 12.09
N GLY A 80 -30.43 -9.13 11.29
CA GLY A 80 -31.79 -9.00 10.76
C GLY A 80 -31.92 -8.21 9.45
N SER A 81 -30.80 -7.96 8.75
CA SER A 81 -30.76 -7.33 7.42
C SER A 81 -29.94 -8.17 6.45
N ASP A 82 -30.32 -8.15 5.16
CA ASP A 82 -29.56 -8.81 4.08
C ASP A 82 -28.34 -7.97 3.61
N ARG A 83 -28.10 -6.81 4.23
CA ARG A 83 -26.99 -5.93 3.83
C ARG A 83 -25.69 -6.35 4.50
N GLU A 84 -24.80 -6.92 3.68
CA GLU A 84 -23.44 -7.31 4.07
C GLU A 84 -22.38 -6.51 3.30
N ILE A 85 -21.25 -6.29 3.95
CA ILE A 85 -20.04 -5.73 3.34
C ILE A 85 -18.81 -6.54 3.78
N ASP A 86 -17.76 -6.48 2.97
CA ASP A 86 -16.46 -7.04 3.33
C ASP A 86 -15.69 -6.04 4.20
N VAL A 87 -15.30 -6.47 5.39
CA VAL A 87 -14.53 -5.67 6.35
C VAL A 87 -13.31 -6.44 6.82
N GLU A 88 -12.27 -5.72 7.23
CA GLU A 88 -11.20 -6.32 8.01
C GLU A 88 -11.61 -6.36 9.49
N GLN A 89 -11.34 -7.48 10.17
CA GLN A 89 -11.60 -7.61 11.60
C GLN A 89 -10.30 -7.62 12.40
N VAL A 90 -10.28 -6.90 13.52
CA VAL A 90 -9.11 -6.84 14.43
C VAL A 90 -9.59 -6.94 15.85
N LEU A 91 -8.99 -7.81 16.65
CA LEU A 91 -9.17 -7.80 18.10
C LEU A 91 -8.22 -6.78 18.70
N VAL A 92 -8.72 -5.90 19.56
CA VAL A 92 -7.93 -4.84 20.16
C VAL A 92 -8.33 -4.56 21.60
N THR A 93 -7.37 -4.07 22.37
CA THR A 93 -7.59 -3.60 23.75
C THR A 93 -8.07 -2.14 23.79
N ASP A 94 -8.55 -1.71 24.96
CA ASP A 94 -9.14 -0.39 25.24
C ASP A 94 -8.30 0.79 24.77
N SER A 95 -6.98 0.67 24.86
CA SER A 95 -6.02 1.73 24.61
C SER A 95 -5.52 1.80 23.16
N ILE A 96 -5.96 0.92 22.25
CA ILE A 96 -5.40 0.87 20.88
C ILE A 96 -5.64 2.17 20.13
N PHE A 97 -6.81 2.80 20.29
CA PHE A 97 -7.19 3.98 19.53
C PHE A 97 -6.37 5.19 20.00
N ALA A 98 -6.12 5.30 21.31
CA ALA A 98 -5.20 6.28 21.86
C ALA A 98 -3.75 6.01 21.39
N THR A 99 -3.31 4.74 21.43
CA THR A 99 -1.94 4.33 21.07
C THR A 99 -1.64 4.52 19.59
N MET A 100 -2.61 4.28 18.71
CA MET A 100 -2.48 4.55 17.27
C MET A 100 -2.97 5.94 16.85
N GLN A 101 -3.42 6.76 17.81
CA GLN A 101 -4.02 8.09 17.60
C GLN A 101 -5.15 8.10 16.56
N ILE A 102 -6.03 7.09 16.61
CA ILE A 102 -7.24 7.02 15.80
C ILE A 102 -8.37 7.76 16.55
N PRO A 103 -8.87 8.89 16.02
CA PRO A 103 -9.88 9.67 16.72
C PRO A 103 -11.27 9.02 16.63
N PHE A 104 -12.05 9.16 17.70
CA PHE A 104 -13.47 8.80 17.72
C PHE A 104 -14.31 9.85 17.00
N VAL A 105 -15.28 9.38 16.23
CA VAL A 105 -16.35 10.18 15.63
C VAL A 105 -17.58 10.18 16.52
N LEU A 106 -17.91 9.02 17.13
CA LEU A 106 -19.07 8.85 17.99
C LEU A 106 -18.82 7.73 19.01
N GLY A 107 -19.39 7.84 20.21
CA GLY A 107 -19.27 6.82 21.25
C GLY A 107 -17.90 6.80 21.93
N ALA A 108 -17.48 5.65 22.44
CA ALA A 108 -16.26 5.49 23.22
C ALA A 108 -15.53 4.17 22.92
N SER A 109 -14.32 4.04 23.48
CA SER A 109 -13.54 2.80 23.45
C SER A 109 -14.14 1.72 24.37
N PHE A 110 -13.52 0.55 24.36
CA PHE A 110 -13.81 -0.55 25.28
C PHE A 110 -13.40 -0.23 26.71
N ASP A 111 -14.02 -0.92 27.68
CA ASP A 111 -13.58 -0.86 29.08
C ASP A 111 -12.68 -2.06 29.37
N ARG A 112 -11.57 -1.82 30.08
CA ARG A 112 -10.68 -2.90 30.53
C ARG A 112 -11.40 -3.89 31.44
N GLY A 113 -12.38 -3.44 32.21
CA GLY A 113 -13.21 -4.22 33.13
C GLY A 113 -14.41 -4.92 32.50
N ASP A 114 -14.60 -4.85 31.18
CA ASP A 114 -15.72 -5.51 30.50
C ASP A 114 -15.76 -7.01 30.82
N ASP A 115 -16.97 -7.52 31.11
CA ASP A 115 -17.20 -8.93 31.46
C ASP A 115 -16.87 -9.83 30.26
N PRO A 116 -15.92 -10.79 30.39
CA PRO A 116 -15.59 -11.75 29.35
C PRO A 116 -16.76 -12.60 28.87
N ASN A 117 -17.79 -12.79 29.71
CA ASN A 117 -19.01 -13.54 29.39
C ASN A 117 -20.18 -12.62 28.99
N GLY A 118 -19.98 -11.31 29.00
CA GLY A 118 -20.99 -10.33 28.67
C GLY A 118 -21.29 -10.25 27.17
N ALA A 119 -22.29 -9.43 26.83
CA ALA A 119 -22.63 -9.14 25.44
C ALA A 119 -21.42 -8.56 24.70
N ARG A 120 -21.09 -9.15 23.55
CA ARG A 120 -19.92 -8.76 22.74
C ARG A 120 -20.05 -7.32 22.28
N THR A 121 -18.94 -6.60 22.36
CA THR A 121 -18.85 -5.20 21.97
C THR A 121 -17.82 -5.01 20.87
N GLY A 122 -18.09 -4.04 20.00
CA GLY A 122 -17.22 -3.69 18.88
C GLY A 122 -17.24 -2.20 18.59
N VAL A 123 -16.16 -1.72 18.00
CA VAL A 123 -16.01 -0.37 17.47
C VAL A 123 -15.85 -0.51 15.95
N VAL A 124 -16.49 0.35 15.17
CA VAL A 124 -16.46 0.27 13.71
C VAL A 124 -15.80 1.50 13.12
N SER A 125 -15.18 1.39 11.95
CA SER A 125 -14.73 2.57 11.22
C SER A 125 -15.90 3.36 10.62
N GLU A 126 -15.66 4.62 10.29
CA GLU A 126 -16.66 5.52 9.69
C GLU A 126 -17.21 4.94 8.37
N SER A 127 -16.34 4.33 7.55
CA SER A 127 -16.75 3.66 6.32
C SER A 127 -17.68 2.48 6.55
N VAL A 128 -17.44 1.66 7.59
CA VAL A 128 -18.37 0.56 7.97
C VAL A 128 -19.70 1.14 8.43
N ALA A 129 -19.68 2.16 9.30
CA ALA A 129 -20.89 2.79 9.81
C ALA A 129 -21.76 3.33 8.66
N ARG A 130 -21.15 4.05 7.71
CA ARG A 130 -21.84 4.60 6.54
C ARG A 130 -22.37 3.50 5.62
N ALA A 131 -21.56 2.48 5.37
CA ALA A 131 -21.90 1.39 4.46
C ALA A 131 -22.97 0.43 5.02
N LEU A 132 -23.11 0.30 6.34
CA LEU A 132 -24.12 -0.56 6.98
C LEU A 132 -25.35 0.18 7.51
N PHE A 133 -25.20 1.43 7.96
CA PHE A 133 -26.30 2.18 8.58
C PHE A 133 -26.69 3.47 7.82
N GLY A 134 -25.92 3.89 6.82
CA GLY A 134 -26.22 5.12 6.07
C GLY A 134 -26.09 6.35 6.99
N SER A 135 -27.20 7.07 7.19
CA SER A 135 -27.29 8.20 8.11
C SER A 135 -27.81 7.83 9.50
N ALA A 136 -28.23 6.58 9.73
CA ALA A 136 -28.72 6.13 11.03
C ALA A 136 -27.56 5.92 12.01
N SER A 137 -27.81 6.19 13.31
CA SER A 137 -26.80 5.96 14.35
C SER A 137 -26.51 4.46 14.49
N PRO A 138 -25.23 4.04 14.36
CA PRO A 138 -24.84 2.65 14.54
C PRO A 138 -24.73 2.25 16.02
N ILE A 139 -24.60 3.22 16.94
CA ILE A 139 -24.38 2.95 18.37
C ILE A 139 -25.55 2.18 18.97
N GLY A 140 -25.23 1.12 19.72
CA GLY A 140 -26.20 0.25 20.37
C GLY A 140 -26.83 -0.79 19.42
N ARG A 141 -26.61 -0.70 18.11
CA ARG A 141 -27.03 -1.73 17.15
C ARG A 141 -26.09 -2.93 17.19
N SER A 142 -26.61 -4.08 16.79
CA SER A 142 -25.83 -5.32 16.70
C SER A 142 -25.52 -5.67 15.25
N ILE A 143 -24.29 -6.11 15.02
CA ILE A 143 -23.80 -6.64 13.74
C ILE A 143 -23.31 -8.08 13.93
N HIS A 144 -23.34 -8.87 12.87
CA HIS A 144 -22.60 -10.13 12.81
C HIS A 144 -21.28 -9.90 12.10
N VAL A 145 -20.20 -10.51 12.57
CA VAL A 145 -18.83 -10.31 12.05
C VAL A 145 -18.22 -11.66 11.71
N GLY A 146 -18.13 -11.96 10.42
CA GLY A 146 -17.62 -13.22 9.90
C GLY A 146 -18.44 -14.43 10.35
N VAL A 147 -17.79 -15.59 10.34
CA VAL A 147 -18.43 -16.89 10.62
C VAL A 147 -18.25 -17.37 12.07
N ASN A 148 -17.53 -16.62 12.91
CA ASN A 148 -17.32 -17.02 14.29
C ASN A 148 -18.65 -16.94 15.07
N PRO A 149 -19.13 -18.05 15.68
CA PRO A 149 -20.40 -18.06 16.42
C PRO A 149 -20.46 -17.02 17.55
N LEU A 150 -19.32 -16.69 18.16
CA LEU A 150 -19.24 -15.69 19.23
C LEU A 150 -19.48 -14.27 18.71
N ASN A 151 -19.21 -14.01 17.43
CA ASN A 151 -19.27 -12.68 16.83
C ASN A 151 -20.55 -12.44 16.02
N GLN A 152 -21.62 -13.23 16.25
CA GLN A 152 -22.88 -13.09 15.50
C GLN A 152 -23.80 -11.99 16.06
N ALA A 153 -23.48 -11.44 17.23
CA ALA A 153 -24.25 -10.36 17.86
C ALA A 153 -23.31 -9.37 18.58
N VAL A 154 -22.48 -8.66 17.82
CA VAL A 154 -21.56 -7.65 18.33
C VAL A 154 -22.26 -6.31 18.41
N ARG A 155 -22.44 -5.78 19.62
CA ARG A 155 -23.03 -4.46 19.85
C ARG A 155 -22.00 -3.36 19.59
N ILE A 156 -22.36 -2.41 18.73
CA ILE A 156 -21.49 -1.28 18.41
C ILE A 156 -21.50 -0.27 19.56
N VAL A 157 -20.33 0.04 20.12
CA VAL A 157 -20.16 1.00 21.23
C VAL A 157 -19.43 2.28 20.83
N GLY A 158 -18.78 2.27 19.65
CA GLY A 158 -18.07 3.43 19.13
C GLY A 158 -17.89 3.39 17.62
N VAL A 159 -17.64 4.56 17.05
CA VAL A 159 -17.26 4.78 15.66
C VAL A 159 -15.98 5.59 15.65
N VAL A 160 -14.97 5.12 14.93
CA VAL A 160 -13.67 5.79 14.78
C VAL A 160 -13.44 6.23 13.35
N ARG A 161 -12.53 7.18 13.15
CA ARG A 161 -12.11 7.55 11.80
C ARG A 161 -11.47 6.37 11.07
N ASP A 162 -11.58 6.44 9.75
CA ASP A 162 -11.01 5.49 8.82
C ASP A 162 -9.48 5.44 8.94
N ALA A 163 -8.96 4.21 9.10
CA ALA A 163 -7.54 3.94 9.33
C ALA A 163 -7.08 2.75 8.47
N ARG A 164 -5.95 2.91 7.78
CA ARG A 164 -5.36 1.88 6.91
C ARG A 164 -4.45 0.94 7.71
N ILE A 165 -5.09 0.02 8.42
CA ILE A 165 -4.42 -0.91 9.34
C ILE A 165 -3.69 -2.10 8.67
N LYS A 166 -3.93 -2.40 7.38
CA LYS A 166 -3.24 -3.47 6.65
C LYS A 166 -1.95 -3.01 5.94
N GLY A 167 -1.69 -1.71 5.97
CA GLY A 167 -0.61 -1.06 5.22
C GLY A 167 -1.14 -0.15 4.11
N VAL A 168 -0.21 0.52 3.43
CA VAL A 168 -0.48 1.62 2.48
C VAL A 168 -1.31 1.16 1.26
N ARG A 169 -1.20 -0.13 0.92
CA ARG A 169 -1.69 -0.76 -0.30
C ARG A 169 -3.21 -0.95 -0.37
N GLN A 170 -3.92 -0.93 0.76
CA GLN A 170 -5.36 -1.21 0.78
C GLN A 170 -6.16 0.09 0.86
N GLU A 171 -7.02 0.32 -0.13
CA GLU A 171 -7.93 1.46 -0.15
C GLU A 171 -9.11 1.29 0.80
N ASN A 172 -9.49 0.05 1.14
CA ASN A 172 -10.66 -0.21 1.98
C ASN A 172 -10.34 0.12 3.45
N PRO A 173 -10.90 1.21 4.03
CA PRO A 173 -10.69 1.54 5.42
C PRO A 173 -11.78 0.91 6.32
N SER A 174 -12.55 -0.04 5.78
CA SER A 174 -13.64 -0.69 6.50
C SER A 174 -13.09 -1.70 7.48
N VAL A 175 -13.09 -1.32 8.76
CA VAL A 175 -12.51 -2.12 9.85
C VAL A 175 -13.55 -2.26 10.95
N VAL A 176 -13.67 -3.49 11.47
CA VAL A 176 -14.38 -3.79 12.70
C VAL A 176 -13.36 -4.17 13.77
N TYR A 177 -13.30 -3.35 14.81
CA TYR A 177 -12.49 -3.58 15.99
C TYR A 177 -13.33 -4.34 17.02
N LEU A 178 -12.88 -5.51 17.44
CA LEU A 178 -13.53 -6.36 18.42
C LEU A 178 -12.84 -6.21 19.77
N ASN A 179 -13.64 -6.21 20.84
CA ASN A 179 -13.13 -6.07 22.20
C ASN A 179 -12.31 -7.29 22.62
N TYR A 180 -11.00 -7.10 22.82
CA TYR A 180 -10.09 -8.15 23.24
C TYR A 180 -10.47 -8.73 24.62
N TRP A 181 -10.95 -7.91 25.55
CA TRP A 181 -11.29 -8.33 26.92
C TRP A 181 -12.46 -9.31 26.98
N GLN A 182 -13.25 -9.37 25.91
CA GLN A 182 -14.39 -10.28 25.75
C GLN A 182 -14.09 -11.46 24.83
N SER A 183 -12.88 -11.58 24.26
CA SER A 183 -12.55 -12.70 23.39
C SER A 183 -12.07 -13.94 24.16
N ASP A 184 -12.35 -15.13 23.63
CA ASP A 184 -11.72 -16.36 24.11
C ASP A 184 -10.25 -16.41 23.65
N ASN A 185 -9.35 -16.32 24.63
CA ASN A 185 -7.91 -16.11 24.45
C ASN A 185 -7.18 -17.29 23.80
N ALA A 186 -7.75 -18.50 23.84
CA ALA A 186 -7.06 -19.71 23.40
C ALA A 186 -7.13 -19.96 21.88
N ALA A 187 -8.11 -19.37 21.19
CA ALA A 187 -8.44 -19.72 19.80
C ALA A 187 -7.89 -18.75 18.73
N GLN A 188 -7.35 -17.59 19.12
CA GLN A 188 -7.16 -16.47 18.19
C GLN A 188 -5.71 -16.06 17.90
N GLY A 189 -4.71 -16.90 18.21
CA GLY A 189 -3.31 -16.63 17.88
C GLY A 189 -2.58 -15.70 18.87
N TYR A 190 -1.33 -15.36 18.57
CA TYR A 190 -0.49 -14.57 19.45
C TYR A 190 -0.67 -13.06 19.21
N PRO A 191 -1.05 -12.27 20.23
CA PRO A 191 -1.26 -10.85 20.06
C PRO A 191 0.04 -10.11 19.81
N SER A 192 -0.12 -8.94 19.23
CA SER A 192 0.94 -7.98 18.98
C SER A 192 0.82 -6.85 19.99
N LEU A 193 1.94 -6.50 20.62
CA LEU A 193 2.01 -5.36 21.52
C LEU A 193 2.48 -4.15 20.73
N VAL A 194 1.70 -3.08 20.82
CA VAL A 194 2.00 -1.76 20.25
C VAL A 194 2.16 -0.78 21.41
N VAL A 195 3.22 0.02 21.36
CA VAL A 195 3.57 0.98 22.41
C VAL A 195 3.90 2.31 21.77
N ARG A 196 3.39 3.39 22.37
CA ARG A 196 3.71 4.77 22.02
C ARG A 196 4.60 5.37 23.09
N THR A 197 5.59 6.14 22.65
CA THR A 197 6.55 6.83 23.51
C THR A 197 6.65 8.32 23.19
N ASP A 198 7.17 9.10 24.13
CA ASP A 198 7.59 10.50 23.91
C ASP A 198 9.00 10.61 23.31
N GLY A 199 9.81 9.57 23.45
CA GLY A 199 11.20 9.54 23.01
C GLY A 199 11.44 8.72 21.74
N ASP A 200 12.70 8.33 21.53
CA ASP A 200 13.06 7.44 20.44
C ASP A 200 12.49 6.03 20.71
N PRO A 201 11.55 5.52 19.88
CA PRO A 201 10.97 4.20 20.06
C PRO A 201 12.02 3.09 20.04
N ALA A 202 13.13 3.23 19.29
CA ALA A 202 14.15 2.20 19.22
C ALA A 202 14.84 1.94 20.58
N GLN A 203 14.91 2.96 21.45
CA GLN A 203 15.53 2.85 22.78
C GLN A 203 14.70 2.01 23.77
N LEU A 204 13.39 1.87 23.52
CA LEU A 204 12.50 1.05 24.34
C LEU A 204 12.61 -0.45 24.05
N ALA A 205 13.25 -0.85 22.95
CA ALA A 205 13.25 -2.25 22.51
C ALA A 205 13.76 -3.23 23.59
N LEU A 206 14.90 -2.93 24.21
CA LEU A 206 15.50 -3.79 25.26
C LEU A 206 14.65 -3.80 26.54
N ALA A 207 14.05 -2.67 26.92
CA ALA A 207 13.20 -2.56 28.09
C ALA A 207 11.89 -3.35 27.92
N LEU A 208 11.27 -3.24 26.73
CA LEU A 208 10.08 -4.01 26.37
C LEU A 208 10.36 -5.50 26.35
N GLU A 209 11.50 -5.91 25.78
CA GLU A 209 11.93 -7.31 25.79
C GLU A 209 12.07 -7.85 27.22
N ALA A 210 12.70 -7.08 28.12
CA ALA A 210 12.86 -7.48 29.51
C ALA A 210 11.51 -7.63 30.23
N VAL A 211 10.54 -6.74 29.99
CA VAL A 211 9.20 -6.83 30.57
C VAL A 211 8.45 -8.07 30.10
N VAL A 212 8.45 -8.34 28.79
CA VAL A 212 7.82 -9.54 28.21
C VAL A 212 8.45 -10.81 28.76
N ARG A 213 9.78 -10.89 28.78
CA ARG A 213 10.51 -12.05 29.33
C ARG A 213 10.24 -12.24 30.82
N LYS A 214 10.12 -11.16 31.59
CA LYS A 214 9.80 -11.21 33.02
C LYS A 214 8.37 -11.73 33.27
N ALA A 215 7.43 -11.46 32.36
CA ALA A 215 6.08 -12.03 32.42
C ALA A 215 6.06 -13.55 32.22
N GLY A 216 7.11 -14.11 31.58
CA GLY A 216 7.48 -15.53 31.67
C GLY A 216 6.69 -16.51 30.80
N ARG A 217 5.66 -16.06 30.07
CA ARG A 217 4.84 -16.93 29.20
C ARG A 217 5.10 -16.73 27.71
N GLU A 218 5.77 -15.65 27.33
CA GLU A 218 6.00 -15.27 25.95
C GLU A 218 7.40 -14.66 25.78
N TYR A 219 7.85 -14.60 24.53
CA TYR A 219 9.04 -13.86 24.14
C TYR A 219 8.70 -12.91 22.97
N PRO A 220 9.38 -11.76 22.90
CA PRO A 220 9.16 -10.82 21.81
C PRO A 220 9.77 -11.35 20.51
N VAL A 221 9.03 -11.18 19.42
CA VAL A 221 9.46 -11.50 18.06
C VAL A 221 9.35 -10.23 17.21
N GLY A 222 10.43 -9.88 16.53
CA GLY A 222 10.43 -8.80 15.55
C GLY A 222 10.08 -7.42 16.14
N ILE A 223 10.80 -7.00 17.20
CA ILE A 223 10.67 -5.66 17.77
C ILE A 223 11.09 -4.63 16.71
N ARG A 224 10.17 -3.77 16.28
CA ARG A 224 10.40 -2.77 15.23
C ARG A 224 9.62 -1.50 15.50
N THR A 225 10.13 -0.38 15.02
CA THR A 225 9.35 0.87 15.02
C THR A 225 8.22 0.77 14.00
N LEU A 226 7.08 1.42 14.24
CA LEU A 226 5.97 1.41 13.28
C LEU A 226 6.39 2.05 11.94
N THR A 227 7.30 3.03 11.97
CA THR A 227 7.92 3.62 10.78
C THR A 227 8.69 2.59 9.95
N ASP A 228 9.54 1.78 10.59
CA ASP A 228 10.27 0.71 9.89
C ASP A 228 9.33 -0.32 9.28
N MET A 229 8.21 -0.61 9.94
CA MET A 229 7.22 -1.57 9.43
C MET A 229 6.53 -1.04 8.17
N VAL A 230 6.16 0.24 8.16
CA VAL A 230 5.64 0.90 6.94
C VAL A 230 6.70 0.89 5.84
N ASP A 231 7.95 1.26 6.13
CA ASP A 231 9.02 1.30 5.14
C ASP A 231 9.33 -0.10 4.56
N MET A 232 9.26 -1.16 5.39
CA MET A 232 9.38 -2.54 4.92
C MET A 232 8.24 -2.95 4.00
N SER A 233 7.00 -2.55 4.30
CA SER A 233 5.83 -2.85 3.45
C SER A 233 5.99 -2.28 2.03
N LEU A 234 6.75 -1.18 1.89
CA LEU A 234 7.05 -0.52 0.62
C LEU A 234 8.29 -1.09 -0.11
N THR A 235 9.07 -1.97 0.54
CA THR A 235 10.35 -2.44 -0.01
C THR A 235 10.17 -3.37 -1.22
N ALA A 236 9.21 -4.31 -1.16
CA ALA A 236 8.89 -5.17 -2.30
C ALA A 236 8.39 -4.34 -3.51
N GLU A 237 7.62 -3.29 -3.24
CA GLU A 237 7.12 -2.37 -4.26
C GLU A 237 8.26 -1.59 -4.93
N ARG A 238 9.22 -1.12 -4.13
CA ARG A 238 10.41 -0.43 -4.64
C ARG A 238 11.25 -1.35 -5.53
N LEU A 239 11.38 -2.62 -5.18
CA LEU A 239 12.12 -3.59 -5.98
C LEU A 239 11.41 -3.88 -7.31
N LEU A 240 10.10 -4.15 -7.28
CA LEU A 240 9.29 -4.34 -8.49
C LEU A 240 9.33 -3.10 -9.38
N ALA A 241 9.17 -1.91 -8.80
CA ALA A 241 9.26 -0.64 -9.51
C ALA A 241 10.63 -0.44 -10.17
N LEU A 242 11.71 -0.77 -9.48
CA LEU A 242 13.08 -0.67 -10.00
C LEU A 242 13.29 -1.63 -11.17
N LEU A 243 12.88 -2.89 -11.03
CA LEU A 243 12.97 -3.90 -12.09
C LEU A 243 12.11 -3.54 -13.30
N SER A 244 10.85 -3.12 -13.09
CA SER A 244 9.98 -2.66 -14.17
C SER A 244 10.54 -1.43 -14.88
N THR A 245 11.14 -0.49 -14.14
CA THR A 245 11.79 0.69 -14.74
C THR A 245 13.02 0.27 -15.56
N ALA A 246 13.82 -0.67 -15.07
CA ALA A 246 14.97 -1.20 -15.80
C ALA A 246 14.54 -1.90 -17.11
N PHE A 247 13.50 -2.75 -17.07
CA PHE A 247 12.97 -3.38 -18.27
C PHE A 247 12.34 -2.38 -19.25
N ALA A 248 11.63 -1.37 -18.74
CA ALA A 248 11.09 -0.30 -19.58
C ALA A 248 12.20 0.48 -20.30
N LEU A 249 13.29 0.81 -19.61
CA LEU A 249 14.46 1.46 -20.22
C LEU A 249 15.14 0.57 -21.26
N LEU A 250 15.29 -0.73 -20.99
CA LEU A 250 15.82 -1.69 -21.96
C LEU A 250 14.94 -1.79 -23.20
N GLY A 251 13.62 -1.97 -23.02
CA GLY A 251 12.65 -2.02 -24.12
C GLY A 251 12.66 -0.75 -24.96
N LEU A 252 12.72 0.42 -24.32
CA LEU A 252 12.83 1.71 -25.00
C LEU A 252 14.14 1.82 -25.79
N THR A 253 15.25 1.33 -25.24
CA THR A 253 16.56 1.34 -25.92
C THR A 253 16.54 0.44 -27.15
N ILE A 254 15.99 -0.77 -27.05
CA ILE A 254 15.86 -1.70 -28.18
C ILE A 254 14.95 -1.10 -29.27
N ALA A 255 13.82 -0.50 -28.88
CA ALA A 255 12.93 0.18 -29.81
C ALA A 255 13.63 1.35 -30.51
N ALA A 256 14.38 2.17 -29.77
CA ALA A 256 15.15 3.29 -30.30
C ALA A 256 16.19 2.84 -31.33
N ILE A 257 16.93 1.76 -31.04
CA ILE A 257 17.91 1.16 -31.96
C ILE A 257 17.21 0.62 -33.22
N GLY A 258 16.07 -0.07 -33.06
CA GLY A 258 15.29 -0.60 -34.18
C GLY A 258 14.75 0.50 -35.11
N VAL A 259 14.20 1.58 -34.54
CA VAL A 259 13.77 2.76 -35.28
C VAL A 259 14.96 3.40 -35.98
N TYR A 260 16.08 3.63 -35.29
CA TYR A 260 17.30 4.17 -35.91
C TYR A 260 17.76 3.32 -37.10
N GLY A 261 17.82 2.00 -36.93
CA GLY A 261 18.23 1.07 -37.98
C GLY A 261 17.30 1.12 -39.20
N LEU A 262 15.99 1.09 -38.98
CA LEU A 262 14.99 1.16 -40.06
C LEU A 262 15.05 2.49 -40.80
N LEU A 263 15.14 3.62 -40.08
CA LEU A 263 15.22 4.95 -40.67
C LEU A 263 16.54 5.13 -41.43
N SER A 264 17.67 4.75 -40.84
CA SER A 264 18.98 4.84 -41.50
C SER A 264 19.05 3.99 -42.77
N PHE A 265 18.45 2.79 -42.76
CA PHE A 265 18.38 1.94 -43.95
C PHE A 265 17.51 2.56 -45.05
N SER A 266 16.34 3.11 -44.68
CA SER A 266 15.45 3.76 -45.64
C SER A 266 16.10 4.98 -46.31
N VAL A 267 16.86 5.79 -45.55
CA VAL A 267 17.61 6.93 -46.10
C VAL A 267 18.71 6.45 -47.04
N ALA A 268 19.47 5.42 -46.66
CA ALA A 268 20.53 4.85 -47.49
C ALA A 268 20.01 4.25 -48.81
N GLN A 269 18.79 3.72 -48.82
CA GLN A 269 18.17 3.23 -50.05
C GLN A 269 17.76 4.37 -50.99
N ARG A 270 17.44 5.56 -50.44
CA ARG A 270 17.02 6.75 -51.19
C ARG A 270 18.16 7.71 -51.56
N THR A 271 19.38 7.48 -51.08
CA THR A 271 20.54 8.35 -51.39
C THR A 271 20.83 8.48 -52.89
N GLY A 272 20.55 7.44 -53.69
CA GLY A 272 20.71 7.51 -55.15
C GLY A 272 19.75 8.50 -55.83
N GLU A 273 18.48 8.52 -55.44
CA GLU A 273 17.49 9.49 -55.95
C GLU A 273 17.79 10.91 -55.47
N ILE A 274 18.28 11.04 -54.22
CA ILE A 274 18.69 12.31 -53.62
C ILE A 274 19.88 12.91 -54.40
N GLY A 275 20.87 12.09 -54.76
CA GLY A 275 22.03 12.52 -55.54
C GLY A 275 21.65 13.01 -56.94
N ILE A 276 20.74 12.31 -57.64
CA ILE A 276 20.25 12.73 -58.96
C ILE A 276 19.49 14.06 -58.87
N ARG A 277 18.63 14.24 -57.85
CA ARG A 277 17.90 15.50 -57.64
C ARG A 277 18.81 16.67 -57.28
N MET A 278 19.86 16.43 -56.49
CA MET A 278 20.86 17.46 -56.21
C MET A 278 21.64 17.86 -57.48
N ALA A 279 22.01 16.90 -58.33
CA ALA A 279 22.66 17.18 -59.61
C ALA A 279 21.77 18.00 -60.58
N LEU A 280 20.45 17.89 -60.44
CA LEU A 280 19.46 18.69 -61.17
C LEU A 280 19.15 20.06 -60.52
N GLY A 281 19.86 20.43 -59.45
CA GLY A 281 19.75 21.76 -58.82
C GLY A 281 18.71 21.88 -57.70
N ALA A 282 18.19 20.77 -57.16
CA ALA A 282 17.23 20.82 -56.06
C ALA A 282 17.86 21.38 -54.77
N ASN A 283 17.09 22.21 -54.05
CA ASN A 283 17.53 22.82 -52.79
C ASN A 283 17.66 21.73 -51.69
N ARG A 284 18.82 21.66 -51.01
CA ARG A 284 19.10 20.73 -49.90
C ARG A 284 18.00 20.73 -48.83
N GLN A 285 17.41 21.90 -48.52
CA GLN A 285 16.34 21.99 -47.53
C GLN A 285 15.04 21.27 -47.95
N GLN A 286 14.71 21.26 -49.24
CA GLN A 286 13.51 20.60 -49.75
C GLN A 286 13.61 19.07 -49.64
N ILE A 287 14.81 18.52 -49.88
CA ILE A 287 15.04 17.08 -49.75
C ILE A 287 15.01 16.64 -48.28
N VAL A 288 15.62 17.43 -47.39
CA VAL A 288 15.58 17.15 -45.95
C VAL A 288 14.15 17.17 -45.42
N TRP A 289 13.35 18.17 -45.84
CA TRP A 289 11.95 18.26 -45.43
C TRP A 289 11.10 17.08 -45.91
N LEU A 290 11.32 16.63 -47.16
CA LEU A 290 10.61 15.48 -47.73
C LEU A 290 10.88 14.19 -46.92
N VAL A 291 12.14 13.92 -46.59
CA VAL A 291 12.53 12.75 -45.79
C VAL A 291 11.99 12.86 -44.37
N LEU A 292 12.04 14.07 -43.78
CA LEU A 292 11.53 14.31 -42.44
C LEU A 292 10.01 14.08 -42.38
N GLN A 293 9.26 14.50 -43.40
CA GLN A 293 7.81 14.27 -43.48
C GLN A 293 7.48 12.78 -43.45
N ASP A 294 8.06 11.98 -44.34
CA ASP A 294 7.82 10.53 -44.40
C ASP A 294 8.10 9.84 -43.05
N MET A 295 9.15 10.29 -42.35
CA MET A 295 9.52 9.73 -41.05
C MET A 295 8.60 10.18 -39.92
N LEU A 296 8.16 11.44 -39.94
CA LEU A 296 7.17 11.95 -38.99
C LEU A 296 5.83 11.23 -39.16
N THR A 297 5.40 10.90 -40.37
CA THR A 297 4.17 10.12 -40.61
C THR A 297 4.30 8.72 -40.01
N LEU A 298 5.44 8.05 -40.21
CA LEU A 298 5.67 6.71 -39.66
C LEU A 298 5.64 6.71 -38.12
N VAL A 299 6.31 7.70 -37.50
CA VAL A 299 6.31 7.88 -36.04
C VAL A 299 4.90 8.21 -35.53
N ALA A 300 4.17 9.08 -36.21
CA ALA A 300 2.81 9.45 -35.85
C ALA A 300 1.87 8.23 -35.87
N ILE A 301 1.95 7.39 -36.91
CA ILE A 301 1.17 6.15 -37.00
C ILE A 301 1.54 5.21 -35.84
N GLY A 302 2.83 5.06 -35.56
CA GLY A 302 3.32 4.26 -34.43
C GLY A 302 2.77 4.75 -33.09
N ILE A 303 2.69 6.06 -32.86
CA ILE A 303 2.11 6.65 -31.64
C ILE A 303 0.60 6.41 -31.58
N VAL A 304 -0.12 6.64 -32.68
CA VAL A 304 -1.57 6.47 -32.75
C VAL A 304 -1.99 5.03 -32.49
N VAL A 305 -1.20 4.05 -32.92
CA VAL A 305 -1.44 2.62 -32.66
C VAL A 305 -0.90 2.19 -31.29
N GLY A 306 0.30 2.65 -30.94
CA GLY A 306 1.00 2.25 -29.72
C GLY A 306 0.37 2.80 -28.44
N ALA A 307 -0.13 4.04 -28.44
CA ALA A 307 -0.72 4.65 -27.26
C ALA A 307 -2.01 3.93 -26.78
N PRO A 308 -2.99 3.61 -27.65
CA PRO A 308 -4.13 2.78 -27.27
C PRO A 308 -3.73 1.38 -26.80
N ALA A 309 -2.76 0.75 -27.47
CA ALA A 309 -2.28 -0.58 -27.07
C ALA A 309 -1.63 -0.57 -25.68
N ALA A 310 -0.81 0.44 -25.39
CA ALA A 310 -0.22 0.65 -24.08
C ALA A 310 -1.28 0.89 -22.99
N TRP A 311 -2.31 1.69 -23.30
CA TRP A 311 -3.42 1.95 -22.38
C TRP A 311 -4.24 0.68 -22.09
N ALA A 312 -4.50 -0.15 -23.11
CA ALA A 312 -5.19 -1.42 -22.94
C ALA A 312 -4.35 -2.42 -22.11
N ALA A 313 -3.05 -2.51 -22.39
CA ALA A 313 -2.13 -3.34 -21.61
C ALA A 313 -2.08 -2.91 -20.14
N GLN A 314 -2.04 -1.61 -19.87
CA GLN A 314 -2.12 -1.05 -18.52
C GLN A 314 -3.41 -1.46 -17.82
N LYS A 315 -4.57 -1.28 -18.46
CA LYS A 315 -5.87 -1.63 -17.87
C LYS A 315 -5.94 -3.11 -17.50
N THR A 316 -5.28 -3.96 -18.28
CA THR A 316 -5.19 -5.39 -18.05
C THR A 316 -4.23 -5.71 -16.90
N ALA A 317 -3.07 -5.06 -16.86
CA ALA A 317 -2.10 -5.18 -15.77
C ALA A 317 -2.67 -4.70 -14.42
N ALA A 318 -3.45 -3.61 -14.42
CA ALA A 318 -4.12 -3.08 -13.23
C ALA A 318 -5.19 -4.03 -12.65
N ARG A 319 -5.70 -4.97 -13.45
CA ARG A 319 -6.60 -6.03 -12.95
C ARG A 319 -5.85 -7.20 -12.31
N LEU A 320 -4.60 -7.42 -12.71
CA LEU A 320 -3.74 -8.49 -12.20
C LEU A 320 -2.97 -8.07 -10.94
N VAL A 321 -2.71 -6.77 -10.78
CA VAL A 321 -1.99 -6.20 -9.64
C VAL A 321 -2.82 -5.09 -9.01
N TYR A 322 -3.35 -5.34 -7.81
CA TYR A 322 -4.07 -4.34 -7.01
C TYR A 322 -3.13 -3.18 -6.61
N GLY A 323 -3.62 -1.94 -6.76
CA GLY A 323 -2.93 -0.73 -6.28
C GLY A 323 -1.97 -0.06 -7.28
N VAL A 324 -1.95 -0.47 -8.56
CA VAL A 324 -1.20 0.27 -9.59
C VAL A 324 -1.98 1.52 -9.95
N GLY A 325 -1.55 2.68 -9.42
CA GLY A 325 -2.11 3.98 -9.76
C GLY A 325 -2.12 4.21 -11.29
N SER A 326 -3.10 4.96 -11.78
CA SER A 326 -3.23 5.24 -13.21
C SER A 326 -1.97 5.90 -13.75
N PHE A 327 -1.43 5.44 -14.88
CA PHE A 327 -0.41 6.19 -15.62
C PHE A 327 -0.92 7.62 -15.85
N GLY A 328 -0.20 8.60 -15.31
CA GLY A 328 -0.47 10.00 -15.61
C GLY A 328 -0.23 10.26 -17.10
N ILE A 329 -1.02 11.16 -17.68
CA ILE A 329 -0.84 11.63 -19.07
C ILE A 329 0.59 12.13 -19.32
N ALA A 330 1.24 12.67 -18.28
CA ALA A 330 2.65 13.08 -18.30
C ALA A 330 3.61 11.96 -18.72
N SER A 331 3.30 10.70 -18.38
CA SER A 331 4.12 9.54 -18.64
C SER A 331 4.19 9.17 -20.11
N ILE A 332 3.02 9.18 -20.74
CA ILE A 332 2.87 8.97 -22.19
C ILE A 332 3.53 10.14 -22.92
N GLY A 333 3.35 11.37 -22.42
CA GLY A 333 4.01 12.56 -22.95
C GLY A 333 5.55 12.45 -22.96
N ILE A 334 6.16 12.00 -21.86
CA ILE A 334 7.62 11.81 -21.76
C ILE A 334 8.10 10.73 -22.74
N ALA A 335 7.40 9.60 -22.83
CA ALA A 335 7.76 8.53 -23.76
C ALA A 335 7.69 8.98 -25.22
N VAL A 336 6.63 9.70 -25.59
CA VAL A 336 6.46 10.29 -26.93
C VAL A 336 7.55 11.31 -27.22
N ALA A 337 7.88 12.20 -26.28
CA ALA A 337 8.94 13.18 -26.45
C ALA A 337 10.31 12.50 -26.67
N LEU A 338 10.61 11.45 -25.90
CA LEU A 338 11.84 10.66 -26.07
C LEU A 338 11.91 10.00 -27.45
N LEU A 339 10.81 9.42 -27.95
CA LEU A 339 10.75 8.86 -29.29
C LEU A 339 11.01 9.91 -30.38
N PHE A 340 10.47 11.12 -30.23
CA PHE A 340 10.75 12.24 -31.14
C PHE A 340 12.22 12.66 -31.11
N VAL A 341 12.86 12.71 -29.93
CA VAL A 341 14.28 13.03 -29.80
C VAL A 341 15.14 11.97 -30.48
N VAL A 342 14.85 10.69 -30.27
CA VAL A 342 15.55 9.57 -30.89
C VAL A 342 15.37 9.59 -32.41
N ALA A 343 14.14 9.77 -32.90
CA ALA A 343 13.85 9.86 -34.32
C ALA A 343 14.58 11.07 -34.96
N GLY A 344 14.59 12.22 -34.29
CA GLY A 344 15.32 13.41 -34.74
C GLY A 344 16.83 13.17 -34.82
N ALA A 345 17.42 12.52 -33.81
CA ALA A 345 18.84 12.15 -33.83
C ALA A 345 19.16 11.14 -34.94
N ALA A 346 18.26 10.19 -35.19
CA ALA A 346 18.38 9.20 -36.26
C ALA A 346 18.34 9.82 -37.66
N VAL A 347 17.58 10.89 -37.86
CA VAL A 347 17.51 11.62 -39.14
C VAL A 347 18.72 12.55 -39.32
N TRP A 348 19.17 13.19 -38.25
CA TRP A 348 20.25 14.19 -38.30
C TRP A 348 21.58 13.62 -38.79
N PHE A 349 21.95 12.42 -38.34
CA PHE A 349 23.25 11.80 -38.67
C PHE A 349 23.40 11.42 -40.16
N PRO A 350 22.46 10.68 -40.77
CA PRO A 350 22.50 10.32 -42.19
C PRO A 350 22.38 11.54 -43.11
N VAL A 351 21.51 12.50 -42.77
CA VAL A 351 21.32 13.74 -43.54
C VAL A 351 22.61 14.57 -43.56
N ARG A 352 23.30 14.71 -42.41
CA ARG A 352 24.61 15.36 -42.37
C ARG A 352 25.65 14.63 -43.22
N ARG A 353 25.67 13.30 -43.16
CA ARG A 353 26.60 12.49 -43.96
C ARG A 353 26.35 12.63 -45.45
N ALA A 354 25.10 12.57 -45.89
CA ALA A 354 24.73 12.75 -47.30
C ALA A 354 24.99 14.18 -47.81
N ALA A 355 24.92 15.19 -46.94
CA ALA A 355 25.22 16.58 -47.28
C ALA A 355 26.73 16.93 -47.24
N ALA A 356 27.58 16.04 -46.73
CA ALA A 356 29.04 16.23 -46.63
C ALA A 356 29.83 15.50 -47.71
N VAL A 357 29.16 14.82 -48.65
CA VAL A 357 29.79 14.27 -49.85
C VAL A 357 29.83 15.38 -50.88
N ASP A 358 30.99 16.03 -51.00
CA ASP A 358 31.38 16.87 -52.15
C ASP A 358 32.15 16.03 -53.17
#